data_AF-A0A4U9XJH0-F1
#
_entry.id   AF-A0A4U9XJH0-F1
#
_cell.length_a   1.000
_cell.length_b   1.000
_cell.length_c   1.000
_cell.angle_alpha   90.00
_cell.angle_beta   90.00
_cell.angle_gamma   90.00
#
_symmetry.space_group_name_H-M   'P 1'
#
loop_
_entity.id
_entity.type
_entity.pdbx_description
1 polymer ?
#
loop_
_entity_poly.entity_id
_entity_poly.type
_entity_poly.pdbx_seq_one_letter_code
_entity_poly.pdbx_strand_id
1 'polypeptide(L)'
;MALIGMALIAFSALVLSFFDARTNGWLISLVFMLLMAGNAFILTPLTTEGMNALPNKLIPHGSAMNSTMRQLFAAIGTAILTSLIGTKANVTLGFQFVYHLIAIFALIGLFLAYKLKKR
;
A
#
# COMPACT_ATOMS: atom_id res chain seq x y z
N MET A 1 1.83 -0.70 16.57
CA MET A 1 2.75 -0.25 15.50
C MET A 1 2.08 -0.19 14.14
N ALA A 2 1.23 -1.16 13.79
CA ALA A 2 0.45 -1.14 12.53
C ALA A 2 -0.31 0.18 12.28
N LEU A 3 -0.91 0.81 13.29
CA LEU A 3 -1.61 2.09 13.13
C LEU A 3 -0.70 3.24 12.68
N ILE A 4 0.51 3.33 13.25
CA ILE A 4 1.49 4.39 12.92
C ILE A 4 2.00 4.19 11.50
N GLY A 5 2.33 2.94 11.13
CA GLY A 5 2.70 2.60 9.77
C GLY A 5 1.57 2.91 8.77
N MET A 6 0.32 2.60 9.10
CA MET A 6 -0.83 2.86 8.23
C MET A 6 -1.09 4.36 8.05
N ALA A 7 -0.96 5.14 9.12
CA ALA A 7 -1.06 6.59 9.06
C ALA A 7 0.05 7.19 8.19
N LEU A 8 1.28 6.68 8.29
CA LEU A 8 2.41 7.16 7.50
C LEU A 8 2.25 6.81 6.01
N ILE A 9 1.73 5.62 5.69
CA ILE A 9 1.40 5.23 4.32
C ILE A 9 0.29 6.12 3.76
N ALA A 10 -0.81 6.30 4.51
CA ALA A 10 -1.94 7.11 4.07
C ALA A 10 -1.53 8.56 3.84
N PHE A 11 -0.74 9.14 4.75
CA PHE A 11 -0.22 10.50 4.60
C PHE A 11 0.69 10.62 3.37
N SER A 12 1.68 9.73 3.22
CA SER A 12 2.60 9.77 2.08
C SER A 12 1.89 9.56 0.74
N ALA A 13 0.93 8.63 0.68
CA ALA A 13 0.13 8.37 -0.52
C ALA A 13 -0.76 9.56 -0.88
N LEU A 14 -1.33 10.24 0.11
CA LEU A 14 -2.13 11.44 -0.09
C LEU A 14 -1.27 12.60 -0.61
N VAL A 15 -0.07 12.81 -0.05
CA VAL A 15 0.88 13.81 -0.54
C VAL A 15 1.32 13.51 -1.98
N LEU A 16 1.63 12.24 -2.29
CA LEU A 16 1.95 11.80 -3.65
C LEU A 16 0.78 12.00 -4.62
N SER A 17 -0.48 11.88 -4.16
CA SER A 17 -1.66 12.09 -5.00
C SER A 17 -1.83 13.52 -5.49
N PHE A 18 -1.19 14.50 -4.86
CA PHE A 18 -1.19 15.89 -5.31
C PHE A 18 0.00 16.23 -6.21
N PHE A 19 0.96 15.32 -6.39
CA PHE A 19 2.10 15.54 -7.27
C PHE A 19 1.76 15.22 -8.73
N ASP A 20 2.19 16.11 -9.61
CA ASP A 20 2.02 16.02 -11.07
C ASP A 20 3.40 15.93 -11.77
N ALA A 21 3.43 15.69 -13.07
CA ALA A 21 4.63 15.58 -13.91
C ALA A 21 5.54 16.83 -13.93
N ARG A 22 5.08 17.94 -13.35
CA ARG A 22 5.83 19.19 -13.16
C ARG A 22 6.55 19.29 -11.82
N THR A 23 6.34 18.31 -10.92
CA THR A 23 6.92 18.31 -9.57
C THR A 23 8.38 17.88 -9.63
N ASN A 24 9.23 18.50 -8.81
CA ASN A 24 10.65 18.16 -8.72
C ASN A 24 10.84 16.68 -8.30
N GLY A 25 11.57 15.91 -9.11
CA GLY A 25 11.80 14.48 -8.88
C GLY A 25 12.39 14.16 -7.50
N TRP A 26 13.22 15.07 -6.96
CA TRP A 26 13.79 14.90 -5.61
C TRP A 26 12.72 14.88 -4.50
N LEU A 27 11.67 15.68 -4.62
CA LEU A 27 10.55 15.68 -3.67
C LEU A 27 9.74 14.39 -3.76
N ILE A 28 9.50 13.89 -4.98
CA ILE A 28 8.79 12.63 -5.20
C ILE A 28 9.56 11.49 -4.54
N SER A 29 10.88 11.40 -4.76
CA SER A 29 11.72 10.37 -4.14
C SER A 29 11.70 10.43 -2.62
N LEU A 30 11.75 11.62 -2.02
CA LEU A 30 11.73 11.77 -0.57
C LEU A 30 10.40 11.31 0.06
N VAL A 31 9.27 11.66 -0.56
CA VAL A 31 7.94 11.19 -0.11
C VAL A 31 7.78 9.69 -0.37
N PHE A 32 8.36 9.15 -1.45
CA PHE A 32 8.35 7.73 -1.72
C PHE A 32 9.19 6.92 -0.73
N MET A 33 10.32 7.48 -0.26
CA MET A 33 11.09 6.91 0.85
C MET A 33 10.27 6.85 2.15
N LEU A 34 9.51 7.91 2.45
CA LEU A 34 8.58 7.92 3.59
C LEU A 34 7.49 6.87 3.46
N LEU A 35 6.93 6.68 2.26
CA LEU A 35 5.96 5.63 1.96
C LEU A 35 6.55 4.23 2.21
N MET A 36 7.79 3.99 1.75
CA MET A 36 8.49 2.72 1.95
C MET A 36 8.84 2.47 3.42
N ALA A 37 9.21 3.50 4.16
CA ALA A 37 9.40 3.41 5.61
C ALA A 37 8.10 3.00 6.33
N GLY A 38 6.95 3.58 5.92
CA GLY A 38 5.64 3.19 6.44
C GLY A 38 5.31 1.72 6.17
N ASN A 39 5.62 1.23 4.96
CA ASN A 39 5.47 -0.17 4.60
C ASN A 39 6.27 -1.10 5.49
N ALA A 40 7.53 -0.76 5.80
CA ALA A 40 8.37 -1.56 6.69
C ALA A 40 7.75 -1.69 8.10
N PHE A 41 7.20 -0.59 8.64
CA PHE A 41 6.56 -0.58 9.95
C PHE A 41 5.25 -1.37 10.02
N ILE A 42 4.59 -1.66 8.89
CA ILE A 42 3.40 -2.52 8.85
C ILE A 42 3.79 -3.96 8.57
N LEU A 43 4.60 -4.22 7.56
CA LEU A 43 4.84 -5.58 7.06
C LEU A 43 5.38 -6.49 8.15
N THR A 44 6.34 -6.02 8.93
CA THR A 44 6.99 -6.82 9.97
C THR A 44 6.02 -7.21 11.09
N PRO A 45 5.38 -6.29 11.83
CA PRO A 45 4.46 -6.69 12.88
C PRO A 45 3.21 -7.41 12.34
N LEU A 46 2.68 -7.03 11.16
CA LEU A 46 1.48 -7.67 10.62
C LEU A 46 1.74 -9.13 10.24
N THR A 47 2.87 -9.41 9.60
CA THR A 47 3.24 -10.79 9.26
C THR A 47 3.63 -11.58 10.50
N THR A 48 4.35 -11.00 11.46
CA THR A 48 4.70 -11.69 12.72
C THR A 48 3.47 -12.01 13.58
N GLU A 49 2.54 -11.06 13.77
CA GLU A 49 1.28 -11.27 14.50
C GLU A 49 0.40 -12.31 13.78
N GLY A 50 0.30 -12.25 12.45
CA GLY A 50 -0.47 -13.22 11.66
C GLY A 50 0.08 -14.65 11.75
N MET A 51 1.40 -14.80 11.90
CA MET A 51 2.06 -16.09 12.06
C MET A 51 1.99 -16.60 13.50
N ASN A 52 2.04 -15.70 14.50
CA ASN A 52 1.84 -16.04 15.92
C ASN A 52 0.43 -16.54 16.22
N ALA A 53 -0.57 -16.18 15.40
CA ALA A 53 -1.92 -16.72 15.49
C ALA A 53 -2.05 -18.17 14.95
N LEU A 54 -1.01 -18.74 14.33
CA LEU A 54 -1.01 -20.09 13.78
C LEU A 54 -0.36 -21.11 14.74
N PRO A 55 -0.86 -22.35 14.83
CA PRO A 55 -0.18 -23.43 15.53
C PRO A 55 1.22 -23.67 14.93
N ASN A 56 2.24 -23.92 15.77
CA ASN A 56 3.65 -24.04 15.35
C ASN A 56 3.91 -24.97 14.14
N LYS A 57 3.14 -26.06 13.99
CA LYS A 57 3.26 -26.97 12.84
C LYS A 57 2.84 -26.37 11.50
N LEU A 58 1.98 -25.34 11.51
CA LEU A 58 1.43 -24.71 10.33
C LEU A 58 2.20 -23.44 9.92
N ILE A 59 3.13 -22.95 10.75
CA ILE A 59 3.97 -21.78 10.45
C ILE A 59 4.67 -21.92 9.08
N PRO A 60 5.31 -23.05 8.70
CA PRO A 60 5.95 -23.16 7.40
C PRO A 60 4.95 -23.03 6.22
N HIS A 61 3.78 -23.65 6.34
CA HIS A 61 2.71 -23.57 5.34
C HIS A 61 2.08 -22.17 5.28
N GLY A 62 1.89 -21.52 6.43
CA GLY A 62 1.37 -20.16 6.54
C GLY A 62 2.32 -19.13 5.93
N SER A 63 3.63 -19.28 6.10
CA SER A 63 4.63 -18.38 5.51
C SER A 63 4.63 -18.48 3.98
N ALA A 64 4.57 -19.70 3.45
CA ALA A 64 4.47 -19.96 2.02
C ALA A 64 3.18 -19.34 1.45
N MET A 65 2.04 -19.59 2.11
CA MET A 65 0.74 -19.03 1.70
C MET A 65 0.72 -17.49 1.78
N ASN A 66 1.30 -16.90 2.83
CA ASN A 66 1.43 -15.44 2.97
C ASN A 66 2.26 -14.84 1.82
N SER A 67 3.33 -15.52 1.41
CA SER A 67 4.15 -15.07 0.27
C SER A 67 3.41 -15.21 -1.06
N THR A 68 2.68 -16.31 -1.28
CA THR A 68 1.85 -16.52 -2.48
C THR A 68 0.72 -15.51 -2.58
N MET A 69 -0.02 -15.28 -1.49
CA MET A 69 -1.06 -14.25 -1.43
C MET A 69 -0.48 -12.87 -1.72
N ARG A 70 0.67 -12.52 -1.12
CA ARG A 70 1.32 -11.24 -1.37
C ARG A 70 1.71 -11.07 -2.84
N GLN A 71 2.29 -12.08 -3.46
CA GLN A 71 2.64 -12.05 -4.88
C GLN A 71 1.39 -11.95 -5.77
N LEU A 72 0.35 -12.72 -5.46
CA LEU A 72 -0.91 -12.70 -6.19
C LEU A 72 -1.56 -11.31 -6.16
N PHE A 73 -1.70 -10.71 -4.98
CA PHE A 73 -2.27 -9.37 -4.83
C PHE A 73 -1.39 -8.29 -5.46
N ALA A 74 -0.06 -8.40 -5.39
CA ALA A 74 0.84 -7.47 -6.07
C ALA A 74 0.67 -7.51 -7.59
N ALA A 75 0.56 -8.70 -8.18
CA ALA A 75 0.35 -8.87 -9.61
C ALA A 75 -1.02 -8.33 -10.06
N ILE A 76 -2.09 -8.69 -9.36
CA ILE A 76 -3.45 -8.21 -9.64
C ILE A 76 -3.53 -6.69 -9.52
N GLY A 77 -2.97 -6.12 -8.43
CA GLY A 77 -2.95 -4.69 -8.21
C GLY A 77 -2.23 -3.95 -9.33
N THR A 78 -1.04 -4.41 -9.72
CA THR A 78 -0.26 -3.79 -10.80
C THR A 78 -0.98 -3.88 -12.15
N ALA A 79 -1.60 -5.02 -12.46
CA ALA A 79 -2.35 -5.20 -13.70
C ALA A 79 -3.54 -4.25 -13.80
N ILE A 80 -4.34 -4.14 -12.74
CA ILE A 80 -5.51 -3.23 -12.70
C ILE A 80 -5.06 -1.78 -12.82
N LEU A 81 -4.08 -1.36 -12.03
CA LEU A 81 -3.59 0.03 -12.04
C LEU A 81 -3.04 0.40 -13.42
N THR A 82 -2.24 -0.47 -14.04
CA THR A 82 -1.67 -0.23 -15.37
C THR A 82 -2.74 -0.17 -16.45
N SER A 83 -3.74 -1.06 -16.39
CA SER A 83 -4.88 -1.05 -17.31
C SER A 83 -5.70 0.25 -17.21
N LEU A 84 -5.88 0.79 -16.01
CA LEU A 84 -6.59 2.04 -15.79
C LEU A 84 -5.83 3.27 -16.34
N ILE A 85 -4.49 3.27 -16.29
CA ILE A 85 -3.69 4.32 -16.96
C ILE A 85 -3.98 4.34 -18.46
N GLY A 86 -4.02 3.17 -19.09
CA GLY A 86 -4.27 3.00 -20.53
C GLY A 86 -5.70 3.30 -20.98
N THR A 87 -6.64 3.46 -20.06
CA THR A 87 -8.06 3.73 -20.37
C THR A 87 -8.30 5.21 -20.74
N LYS A 88 -7.38 6.13 -20.41
CA LYS A 88 -7.52 7.56 -20.71
C LYS A 88 -6.74 7.94 -21.96
N ALA A 89 -7.28 8.85 -22.77
CA ALA A 89 -6.66 9.32 -24.02
C ALA A 89 -5.29 9.99 -23.80
N ASN A 90 -5.10 10.63 -22.64
CA ASN A 90 -3.82 11.21 -22.22
C ASN A 90 -3.23 10.41 -21.06
N VAL A 91 -2.00 9.93 -21.23
CA VAL A 91 -1.26 9.17 -20.23
C VAL A 91 -1.14 9.95 -18.91
N THR A 92 -0.91 11.26 -18.97
CA THR A 92 -0.84 12.14 -17.78
C THR A 92 -2.15 12.17 -16.98
N LEU A 93 -3.31 12.22 -17.66
CA LEU A 93 -4.61 12.15 -17.01
C LEU A 93 -4.88 10.75 -16.44
N GLY A 94 -4.38 9.71 -17.11
CA GLY A 94 -4.41 8.33 -16.62
C GLY A 94 -3.64 8.18 -15.31
N PHE A 95 -2.43 8.73 -15.21
CA PHE A 95 -1.65 8.73 -13.98
C PHE A 95 -2.37 9.45 -12.83
N GLN A 96 -2.85 10.67 -13.05
CA GLN A 96 -3.59 11.42 -12.02
C GLN A 96 -4.84 10.68 -11.53
N PHE A 97 -5.60 10.08 -12.45
CA PHE A 97 -6.78 9.28 -12.11
C PHE A 97 -6.42 8.07 -11.24
N VAL A 98 -5.33 7.38 -11.58
CA VAL A 98 -4.86 6.22 -10.81
C VAL A 98 -4.34 6.62 -9.43
N TYR A 99 -3.62 7.74 -9.30
CA TYR A 99 -3.20 8.24 -8.00
C TYR A 99 -4.38 8.61 -7.09
N HIS A 100 -5.45 9.21 -7.62
CA HIS A 100 -6.68 9.43 -6.86
C HIS A 100 -7.33 8.13 -6.38
N LEU A 101 -7.35 7.08 -7.20
CA LEU A 101 -7.85 5.78 -6.78
C LEU A 101 -6.98 5.16 -5.67
N ILE A 102 -5.66 5.26 -5.78
CA ILE A 102 -4.73 4.81 -4.74
C ILE A 102 -4.98 5.57 -3.43
N ALA A 103 -5.23 6.88 -3.50
CA ALA A 103 -5.56 7.69 -2.33
C ALA A 103 -6.87 7.26 -1.66
N ILE A 104 -7.92 6.97 -2.43
CA ILE A 104 -9.20 6.44 -1.90
C ILE A 104 -8.99 5.09 -1.22
N PHE A 105 -8.26 4.16 -1.86
CA PHE A 105 -7.92 2.87 -1.26
C PHE A 105 -7.12 3.04 0.05
N ALA A 106 -6.16 3.96 0.08
CA ALA A 106 -5.38 4.25 1.28
C ALA A 106 -6.25 4.82 2.41
N LEU A 107 -7.21 5.70 2.11
CA LEU A 107 -8.15 6.25 3.09
C LEU A 107 -9.09 5.17 3.65
N ILE A 108 -9.60 4.27 2.80
CA ILE A 108 -10.38 3.10 3.25
C ILE A 108 -9.53 2.22 4.16
N GLY A 109 -8.27 1.95 3.77
CA GLY A 109 -7.33 1.18 4.58
C GLY A 109 -7.06 1.81 5.95
N LEU A 110 -6.90 3.14 5.99
CA LEU A 110 -6.74 3.90 7.23
C LEU A 110 -7.97 3.79 8.13
N PHE A 111 -9.17 3.91 7.54
CA PHE A 111 -10.43 3.78 8.26
C PHE A 111 -10.61 2.37 8.86
N LEU A 112 -10.29 1.32 8.10
CA LEU A 112 -10.32 -0.06 8.57
C LEU A 112 -9.30 -0.30 9.69
N ALA A 113 -8.08 0.21 9.55
CA ALA A 113 -7.04 0.11 10.57
C ALA A 113 -7.47 0.81 11.89
N TYR A 114 -8.16 1.95 11.78
CA TYR A 114 -8.73 2.64 12.94
C TYR A 114 -9.81 1.82 13.63
N LYS A 115 -10.69 1.13 12.86
CA LYS A 115 -11.69 0.22 13.44
C LYS A 115 -11.08 -1.03 14.08
N LEU A 116 -10.00 -1.58 13.51
CA LEU A 116 -9.38 -2.81 14.01
C LEU A 116 -8.72 -2.61 15.38
N LYS A 117 -8.09 -1.45 15.63
CA LYS A 117 -7.49 -1.12 16.94
C LYS A 117 -8.54 -0.96 18.06
N LYS A 118 -9.82 -0.78 17.70
CA LYS A 118 -10.91 -0.55 18.66
C LYS A 118 -11.58 -1.86 19.13
N ARG A 119 -11.10 -3.02 18.68
CA ARG A 119 -11.44 -4.35 19.19
C ARG A 119 -10.19 -5.02 19.74
#